data_AF-A0A2N2V2E4-F1
#
_entry.id   AF-A0A2N2V2E4-F1
#
_cell.length_a   1.000
_cell.length_b   1.000
_cell.length_c   1.000
_cell.angle_alpha   90.00
_cell.angle_beta   90.00
_cell.angle_gamma   90.00
#
_symmetry.space_group_name_H-M   'P 1'
#
loop_
_entity.id
_entity.type
_entity.pdbx_description
1 polymer ?
#
loop_
_entity_poly.entity_id
_entity_poly.type
_entity_poly.pdbx_seq_one_letter_code
_entity_poly.pdbx_strand_id
1 'polypeptide(L)'
;MRNLGHYLQAWLAMLAVAVGNGVLREVSYGPLTDDSTAQQLSTVTAIALLGLVMWFFLRRRPPASGAAALGVGLLWMGLTVAFEFLFFHYVGGHSWSALLANYDLAAGRLWLLVLLWLLLAPSLFRRWLPAGR
;
A
#
# COMPACT_ATOMS: atom_id res chain seq x y z
N MET A 1 7.56 -20.80 7.33
CA MET A 1 7.71 -19.33 7.26
C MET A 1 9.11 -18.89 6.79
N ARG A 2 9.78 -19.61 5.87
CA ARG A 2 11.21 -19.41 5.51
C ARG A 2 11.56 -18.16 4.68
N ASN A 3 10.61 -17.23 4.43
CA ASN A 3 10.82 -16.04 3.58
C ASN A 3 10.25 -14.73 4.19
N LEU A 4 9.98 -14.68 5.50
CA LEU A 4 9.36 -13.50 6.13
C LEU A 4 10.17 -12.21 5.93
N GLY A 5 11.50 -12.28 6.05
CA GLY A 5 12.39 -11.13 5.85
C GLY A 5 12.27 -10.51 4.46
N HIS A 6 12.09 -11.31 3.41
CA HIS A 6 11.87 -10.83 2.03
C HIS A 6 10.57 -10.03 1.91
N TYR A 7 9.50 -10.50 2.55
CA TYR A 7 8.21 -9.79 2.53
C TYR A 7 8.25 -8.52 3.38
N LEU A 8 9.02 -8.50 4.47
CA LEU A 8 9.25 -7.28 5.26
C LEU A 8 10.08 -6.25 4.49
N GLN A 9 11.11 -6.69 3.76
CA GLN A 9 11.89 -5.80 2.88
C GLN A 9 11.02 -5.19 1.79
N ALA A 10 10.14 -5.99 1.16
CA ALA A 10 9.17 -5.48 0.20
C ALA A 10 8.26 -4.42 0.84
N TRP A 11 7.76 -4.68 2.06
CA TRP A 11 6.93 -3.74 2.79
C TRP A 11 7.66 -2.43 3.12
N LEU A 12 8.91 -2.49 3.57
CA LEU A 12 9.71 -1.28 3.81
C LEU A 12 9.95 -0.47 2.53
N ALA A 13 10.20 -1.14 1.41
CA ALA A 13 10.32 -0.48 0.11
C ALA A 13 8.99 0.18 -0.32
N MET A 14 7.88 -0.52 -0.14
CA MET A 14 6.54 0.04 -0.37
C MET A 14 6.24 1.23 0.53
N LEU A 15 6.63 1.18 1.80
CA LEU A 15 6.46 2.28 2.74
C LEU A 15 7.22 3.52 2.27
N ALA A 16 8.48 3.37 1.88
CA ALA A 16 9.28 4.47 1.34
C ALA A 16 8.66 5.08 0.08
N VAL A 17 8.15 4.23 -0.83
CA VAL A 17 7.43 4.68 -2.03
C VAL A 17 6.13 5.39 -1.70
N ALA A 18 5.35 4.89 -0.73
CA ALA A 18 4.09 5.51 -0.31
C ALA A 18 4.31 6.89 0.33
N VAL A 19 5.32 7.02 1.20
CA VAL A 19 5.71 8.31 1.78
C VAL A 19 6.18 9.26 0.68
N GLY A 20 7.05 8.81 -0.22
CA GLY A 20 7.50 9.60 -1.36
C GLY A 20 6.38 10.06 -2.27
N ASN A 21 5.35 9.24 -2.47
CA ASN A 21 4.16 9.59 -3.23
C ASN A 21 3.31 10.67 -2.54
N GLY A 22 3.16 10.59 -1.22
CA GLY A 22 2.52 11.65 -0.43
C GLY A 22 3.26 12.97 -0.50
N VAL A 23 4.60 12.94 -0.36
CA VAL A 23 5.45 14.13 -0.53
C VAL A 23 5.32 14.69 -1.95
N LEU A 24 5.39 13.84 -2.97
CA LEU A 24 5.24 14.25 -4.36
C LEU A 24 3.93 15.00 -4.59
N ARG A 25 2.81 14.47 -4.08
CA ARG A 25 1.51 15.15 -4.14
C ARG A 25 1.58 16.55 -3.54
N GLU A 26 2.11 16.67 -2.33
CA GLU A 26 2.13 17.94 -1.58
C GLU A 26 3.01 19.00 -2.23
N VAL A 27 4.15 18.61 -2.82
CA VAL A 27 5.10 19.57 -3.41
C VAL A 27 4.86 19.89 -4.88
N SER A 28 4.05 19.10 -5.61
CA SER A 28 3.87 19.24 -7.06
C SER A 28 2.47 19.69 -7.46
N TYR A 29 1.54 18.76 -7.62
CA TYR A 29 0.20 19.04 -8.14
C TYR A 29 -0.82 19.38 -7.05
N GLY A 30 -0.55 19.08 -5.78
CA GLY A 30 -1.42 19.43 -4.66
C GLY A 30 -1.78 20.92 -4.61
N PRO A 31 -0.82 21.86 -4.73
CA PRO A 31 -1.12 23.29 -4.78
C PRO A 31 -1.86 23.77 -6.04
N LEU A 32 -1.93 22.92 -7.08
CA LEU A 32 -2.49 23.27 -8.39
C LEU A 32 -3.89 22.71 -8.62
N THR A 33 -4.40 21.85 -7.73
CA THR A 33 -5.68 21.16 -7.87
C THR A 33 -6.47 21.19 -6.57
N ASP A 34 -7.77 20.92 -6.62
CA ASP A 34 -8.55 20.70 -5.40
C ASP A 34 -8.07 19.44 -4.64
N ASP A 35 -8.32 19.42 -3.34
CA ASP A 35 -7.86 18.36 -2.43
C ASP A 35 -8.34 16.97 -2.85
N SER A 36 -9.55 16.85 -3.39
CA SER A 36 -10.13 15.57 -3.82
C SER A 36 -9.39 15.02 -5.03
N THR A 37 -9.22 15.86 -6.06
CA THR A 37 -8.47 15.51 -7.27
C THR A 37 -7.03 15.13 -6.93
N ALA A 38 -6.34 15.91 -6.08
CA ALA A 38 -4.99 15.60 -5.62
C ALA A 38 -4.92 14.23 -4.91
N GLN A 39 -5.88 13.94 -4.02
CA GLN A 39 -5.97 12.67 -3.30
C GLN A 39 -6.19 11.49 -4.27
N GLN A 40 -7.05 11.65 -5.27
CA GLN A 40 -7.37 10.60 -6.24
C GLN A 40 -6.18 10.30 -7.16
N LEU A 41 -5.54 11.34 -7.71
CA LEU A 41 -4.31 11.21 -8.49
C LEU A 41 -3.19 10.53 -7.69
N SER A 42 -3.01 10.95 -6.43
CA SER A 42 -2.07 10.34 -5.51
C SER A 42 -2.40 8.87 -5.23
N THR A 43 -3.68 8.51 -5.18
CA THR A 43 -4.10 7.11 -4.96
C THR A 43 -3.79 6.25 -6.19
N VAL A 44 -4.10 6.73 -7.39
CA VAL A 44 -3.83 6.01 -8.64
C VAL A 44 -2.33 5.79 -8.83
N THR A 45 -1.54 6.85 -8.60
CA THR A 45 -0.07 6.77 -8.66
C THR A 45 0.49 5.82 -7.61
N ALA A 46 0.00 5.87 -6.36
CA ALA A 46 0.37 4.92 -5.33
C ALA A 46 0.05 3.46 -5.72
N ILE A 47 -1.16 3.18 -6.22
CA ILE A 47 -1.54 1.82 -6.65
C ILE A 47 -0.58 1.29 -7.74
N ALA A 48 -0.25 2.13 -8.73
CA ALA A 48 0.66 1.75 -9.80
C ALA A 48 2.10 1.50 -9.28
N LEU A 49 2.65 2.43 -8.49
CA LEU A 49 4.02 2.34 -7.96
C LEU A 49 4.17 1.17 -6.98
N LEU A 50 3.23 1.02 -6.05
CA LEU A 50 3.22 -0.11 -5.11
C LEU A 50 3.02 -1.42 -5.86
N GLY A 51 2.16 -1.45 -6.88
CA GLY A 51 1.99 -2.58 -7.79
C GLY A 51 3.31 -3.01 -8.44
N LEU A 52 4.10 -2.06 -8.92
CA LEU A 52 5.41 -2.33 -9.54
C LEU A 52 6.40 -2.93 -8.54
N VAL A 53 6.46 -2.37 -7.32
CA VAL A 53 7.32 -2.89 -6.24
C VAL A 53 6.90 -4.33 -5.87
N MET A 54 5.61 -4.55 -5.63
CA MET A 54 5.07 -5.87 -5.31
C MET A 54 5.37 -6.88 -6.42
N TRP A 55 5.14 -6.51 -7.68
CA TRP A 55 5.42 -7.38 -8.84
C TRP A 55 6.87 -7.82 -8.88
N PHE A 56 7.82 -6.89 -8.71
CA PHE A 56 9.25 -7.20 -8.77
C PHE A 56 9.69 -8.11 -7.63
N PHE A 57 9.23 -7.85 -6.40
CA PHE A 57 9.55 -8.68 -5.24
C PHE A 57 8.92 -10.07 -5.33
N LEU A 58 7.67 -10.17 -5.77
CA LEU A 58 6.96 -11.44 -5.89
C LEU A 58 7.48 -12.25 -7.08
N ARG A 59 7.89 -11.62 -8.18
CA ARG A 59 8.52 -12.33 -9.31
C ARG A 59 9.83 -13.02 -8.92
N ARG A 60 10.63 -12.38 -8.07
CA ARG A 60 11.90 -12.95 -7.59
C ARG A 60 11.68 -14.16 -6.69
N ARG A 61 10.65 -14.12 -5.85
CA ARG A 61 10.28 -15.23 -4.95
C ARG A 61 8.75 -15.37 -4.89
N PRO A 62 8.15 -16.13 -5.82
CA PRO A 62 6.71 -16.29 -5.87
C PRO A 62 6.17 -16.97 -4.60
N PRO A 63 4.99 -16.58 -4.10
CA PRO A 63 4.33 -17.28 -3.01
C PRO A 63 4.02 -18.73 -3.40
N ALA A 64 4.34 -19.67 -2.50
CA ALA A 64 4.20 -21.10 -2.76
C ALA A 64 2.75 -21.55 -3.04
N SER A 65 1.76 -20.87 -2.46
CA SER A 65 0.35 -21.20 -2.60
C SER A 65 -0.53 -19.94 -2.63
N GLY A 66 -1.82 -20.11 -2.97
CA GLY A 66 -2.78 -19.01 -2.95
C GLY A 66 -3.00 -18.50 -1.53
N ALA A 67 -3.07 -19.43 -0.57
CA ALA A 67 -3.12 -19.13 0.85
C ALA A 67 -1.86 -18.36 1.31
N ALA A 68 -0.68 -18.72 0.81
CA ALA A 68 0.54 -17.98 1.12
C ALA A 68 0.52 -16.55 0.54
N ALA A 69 0.03 -16.37 -0.69
CA ALA A 69 -0.12 -15.05 -1.30
C ALA A 69 -1.11 -14.16 -0.51
N LEU A 70 -2.25 -14.73 -0.11
CA LEU A 70 -3.22 -14.02 0.73
C LEU A 70 -2.63 -13.66 2.10
N GLY A 71 -1.87 -14.58 2.71
CA GLY A 71 -1.17 -14.31 3.98
C GLY A 71 -0.15 -13.17 3.87
N VAL A 72 0.55 -13.05 2.75
CA VAL A 72 1.46 -11.91 2.48
C VAL A 72 0.66 -10.60 2.34
N GLY A 73 -0.45 -10.63 1.61
CA GLY A 73 -1.32 -9.45 1.48
C GLY A 73 -1.90 -8.99 2.82
N LEU A 74 -2.37 -9.93 3.65
CA LEU A 74 -2.83 -9.65 5.01
C LEU A 74 -1.74 -9.05 5.89
N LEU A 75 -0.51 -9.59 5.81
CA LEU A 75 0.64 -9.04 6.52
C LEU A 75 0.91 -7.60 6.09
N TRP A 76 0.99 -7.32 4.78
CA TRP A 76 1.27 -5.97 4.29
C TRP A 76 0.18 -4.98 4.62
N MET A 77 -1.10 -5.36 4.45
CA MET A 77 -2.24 -4.53 4.85
C MET A 77 -2.20 -4.24 6.34
N GLY A 78 -2.02 -5.28 7.18
CA GLY A 78 -1.97 -5.13 8.63
C GLY A 78 -0.82 -4.25 9.11
N LEU A 79 0.38 -4.42 8.55
CA LEU A 79 1.52 -3.55 8.85
C LEU A 79 1.27 -2.10 8.41
N THR A 80 0.59 -1.89 7.28
CA THR A 80 0.29 -0.54 6.77
C THR A 80 -0.75 0.17 7.63
N VAL A 81 -1.82 -0.52 8.04
CA VAL A 81 -2.81 0.01 8.98
C VAL A 81 -2.15 0.28 10.34
N ALA A 82 -1.36 -0.67 10.85
CA ALA A 82 -0.64 -0.47 12.11
C ALA A 82 0.31 0.74 12.02
N PHE A 83 1.06 0.88 10.92
CA PHE A 83 1.90 2.06 10.70
C PHE A 83 1.08 3.35 10.63
N GLU A 84 -0.02 3.39 9.88
CA GLU A 84 -0.86 4.56 9.77
C GLU A 84 -1.33 5.02 11.15
N PHE A 85 -1.95 4.12 11.92
CA PHE A 85 -2.47 4.49 13.22
C PHE A 85 -1.37 4.76 14.24
N LEU A 86 -0.32 3.96 14.31
CA LEU A 86 0.74 4.18 15.31
C LEU A 86 1.58 5.42 14.98
N PHE A 87 2.02 5.56 13.73
CA PHE A 87 2.88 6.67 13.34
C PHE A 87 2.12 7.98 13.31
N PHE A 88 0.99 8.07 12.61
CA PHE A 88 0.29 9.36 12.49
C PHE A 88 -0.41 9.77 13.78
N HIS A 89 -0.82 8.83 14.64
CA HIS A 89 -1.35 9.19 15.96
C HIS A 89 -0.25 9.64 16.92
N TYR A 90 0.76 8.80 17.16
CA TYR A 90 1.74 9.07 18.21
C TYR A 90 2.87 10.01 17.77
N VAL A 91 3.27 10.00 16.50
CA VAL A 91 4.32 10.88 15.95
C VAL A 91 3.70 12.10 15.24
N GLY A 92 2.66 11.87 14.44
CA GLY A 92 1.96 12.95 13.71
C GLY A 92 0.98 13.76 14.55
N GLY A 93 0.59 13.28 15.74
CA GLY A 93 -0.36 13.96 16.62
C GLY A 93 -1.81 13.97 16.11
N HIS A 94 -2.14 13.19 15.07
CA HIS A 94 -3.49 13.14 14.53
C HIS A 94 -4.44 12.42 15.48
N SER A 95 -5.68 12.90 15.60
CA SER A 95 -6.71 12.18 16.38
C SER A 95 -7.15 10.89 15.67
N TRP A 96 -7.66 9.93 16.44
CA TRP A 96 -8.29 8.73 15.88
C TRP A 96 -9.40 9.06 14.87
N SER A 97 -10.20 10.09 15.14
CA SER A 97 -11.25 10.55 14.23
C SER A 97 -10.69 11.08 12.91
N ALA A 98 -9.57 11.80 12.93
CA ALA A 98 -8.93 12.31 11.72
C ALA A 98 -8.38 11.17 10.85
N LEU A 99 -7.84 10.12 11.47
CA LEU A 99 -7.36 8.94 10.75
C LEU A 99 -8.51 8.12 10.18
N LEU A 100 -9.58 7.91 10.96
CA LEU A 100 -10.79 7.24 10.50
C LEU A 100 -11.48 7.98 9.36
N ALA A 101 -11.35 9.31 9.27
CA ALA A 101 -11.87 10.07 8.14
C ALA A 101 -11.25 9.62 6.80
N ASN A 102 -10.02 9.10 6.79
CA ASN A 102 -9.41 8.53 5.56
C ASN A 102 -10.19 7.33 5.00
N TYR A 103 -11.04 6.70 5.82
CA TYR A 103 -11.81 5.53 5.44
C TYR A 103 -13.19 5.86 4.85
N ASP A 104 -13.56 7.14 4.79
CA ASP A 104 -14.84 7.58 4.26
C ASP A 104 -14.83 7.66 2.71
N LEU A 105 -15.29 6.58 2.09
CA LEU A 105 -15.46 6.52 0.63
C LEU A 105 -16.53 7.50 0.13
N ALA A 106 -17.55 7.83 0.94
CA ALA A 106 -18.60 8.77 0.53
C ALA A 106 -18.06 10.21 0.46
N ALA A 107 -17.03 10.52 1.25
CA ALA A 107 -16.26 11.75 1.15
C ALA A 107 -15.23 11.75 -0.01
N GLY A 108 -15.23 10.73 -0.88
CA GLY A 108 -14.32 10.62 -2.02
C GLY A 108 -12.90 10.20 -1.68
N ARG A 109 -12.65 9.73 -0.45
CA ARG A 109 -11.30 9.33 0.00
C ARG A 109 -11.00 7.90 -0.41
N LEU A 110 -10.11 7.74 -1.38
CA LEU A 110 -9.81 6.44 -1.99
C LEU A 110 -8.75 5.62 -1.26
N TRP A 111 -8.41 5.95 -0.01
CA TRP A 111 -7.37 5.27 0.77
C TRP A 111 -7.63 3.76 0.92
N LEU A 112 -8.89 3.36 1.12
CA LEU A 112 -9.28 1.95 1.17
C LEU A 112 -8.83 1.17 -0.07
N LEU A 113 -8.79 1.81 -1.25
CA LEU A 113 -8.35 1.14 -2.48
C LEU A 113 -6.88 0.73 -2.40
N VAL A 114 -6.03 1.53 -1.74
CA VAL A 114 -4.63 1.17 -1.50
C VAL A 114 -4.52 -0.04 -0.58
N LEU A 115 -5.31 -0.07 0.51
CA LEU A 115 -5.31 -1.20 1.44
C LEU A 115 -5.82 -2.49 0.79
N LEU A 116 -6.91 -2.40 0.02
CA LEU A 116 -7.43 -3.52 -0.77
C LEU A 116 -6.41 -3.98 -1.81
N TRP A 117 -5.68 -3.04 -2.42
CA TRP A 117 -4.63 -3.37 -3.38
C TRP A 117 -3.49 -4.14 -2.72
N LEU A 118 -3.00 -3.71 -1.55
CA LEU A 118 -1.98 -4.45 -0.79
C LEU A 118 -2.42 -5.87 -0.43
N LEU A 119 -3.70 -6.05 -0.11
CA LEU A 119 -4.28 -7.35 0.22
C LEU A 119 -4.38 -8.27 -1.02
N LEU A 120 -4.88 -7.75 -2.13
CA LEU A 120 -5.29 -8.54 -3.30
C LEU A 120 -4.18 -8.72 -4.33
N ALA A 121 -3.30 -7.73 -4.51
CA ALA A 121 -2.25 -7.73 -5.52
C ALA A 121 -1.35 -8.98 -5.47
N PRO A 122 -0.91 -9.49 -4.30
CA PRO A 122 -0.10 -10.71 -4.26
C PRO A 122 -0.80 -11.93 -4.87
N SER A 123 -2.09 -12.07 -4.59
CA SER A 123 -2.91 -13.17 -5.10
C SER A 123 -3.20 -13.01 -6.59
N LEU A 124 -3.43 -11.77 -7.05
CA LEU A 124 -3.60 -11.46 -8.46
C LEU A 124 -2.33 -11.75 -9.25
N PHE A 125 -1.19 -11.20 -8.83
CA PHE A 125 0.08 -11.36 -9.51
C PHE A 125 0.56 -12.80 -9.56
N ARG A 126 0.29 -13.60 -8.52
CA ARG A 126 0.62 -15.03 -8.51
C ARG A 126 0.08 -15.78 -9.73
N ARG A 127 -1.07 -15.39 -10.30
CA ARG A 127 -1.64 -16.02 -11.51
C ARG A 127 -0.80 -15.79 -12.76
N TRP A 128 0.00 -14.73 -12.77
CA TRP A 128 0.84 -14.30 -13.90
C TRP A 128 2.32 -14.58 -13.66
N LEU A 129 2.70 -14.95 -12.43
CA LEU A 129 4.05 -15.35 -12.13
C LEU A 129 4.29 -16.77 -12.66
N PRO A 130 5.45 -17.03 -13.31
CA PRO A 130 5.80 -18.38 -13.71
C PRO A 130 5.74 -19.29 -12.48
N ALA A 131 5.00 -20.39 -12.56
CA ALA A 131 5.17 -21.47 -11.59
C ALA A 131 6.65 -21.84 -11.63
N GLY A 132 7.35 -21.67 -10.51
CA GLY A 132 8.77 -22.02 -10.43
C GLY A 132 8.96 -23.43 -10.96
N ARG A 133 9.84 -23.57 -11.96
CA ARG A 133 10.37 -24.86 -12.39
C ARG A 133 11.14 -25.49 -11.24
#